data_AF-A0A410RSV8-F1
#
_entry.id   AF-A0A410RSV8-F1
#
_cell.length_a   1.000
_cell.length_b   1.000
_cell.length_c   1.000
_cell.angle_alpha   90.00
_cell.angle_beta   90.00
_cell.angle_gamma   90.00
#
_symmetry.space_group_name_H-M   'P 1'
#
loop_
_entity.id
_entity.type
_entity.pdbx_description
1 polymer ?
#
loop_
_entity_poly.entity_id
_entity_poly.type
_entity_poly.pdbx_seq_one_letter_code
_entity_poly.pdbx_strand_id
1 'polypeptide(L)'
;MRASLALHLALFRRQRAQIARVVEGRTEAFRAYEARYRRRTSTYQRVVPLTHVHQRIAASDLVYVGDYHTLPLAQQTYLDLAERALASGRRVVLALECVEGRHQAALDAYLAGRLPERTLMSRLGHGPTPGFGPGAGIRAVLAFAKRLKLQVVAIDRRAQGERSLALRDAFAAERIARVARAEDVPLVMVLVGQFHAAPCHLPAQVERALGDAHPRRGLVVYQNAEGLWWRLAREGRLGSAEAVELADGALCLMNASPVLCQQSFLDYLEAEGDDAPLLDRSAAERFRDMAELIGGLAGVPVGRELDSVEVTTAADGDVLARIRRRGRFTQAELSQLRKHILSRESGYIPRARTAWLASLSLNHAAEEAAHFVRHCAVGDAMDAPRGASEAFYARCLEEALGFFGSKLINPRRTCPNVTEWAKRFGEARGLERQIAAFVLAHKATESEAPDEAVKLLPLRRDRLFHGVSHALGYLLGDSLYRAFDAGQVDTADIRALFRDPLVDPRGAYLAWAARLRGL
;
A
#
# COMPACT_ATOMS: atom_id res chain seq x y z
N MET A 1 3.28 -24.78 3.02
CA MET A 1 2.99 -23.40 2.58
C MET A 1 3.56 -22.48 3.64
N ARG A 2 4.37 -21.46 3.29
CA ARG A 2 4.91 -20.50 4.27
C ARG A 2 3.75 -19.92 5.10
N ALA A 3 3.89 -19.80 6.42
CA ALA A 3 2.81 -19.38 7.31
C ALA A 3 2.28 -17.98 6.96
N SER A 4 3.16 -17.06 6.52
CA SER A 4 2.80 -15.76 5.95
C SER A 4 1.86 -15.86 4.74
N LEU A 5 2.07 -16.84 3.86
CA LEU A 5 1.27 -17.03 2.64
C LEU A 5 -0.14 -17.57 2.94
N ALA A 6 -0.25 -18.46 3.93
CA ALA A 6 -1.55 -18.96 4.38
C ALA A 6 -2.43 -17.82 4.93
N LEU A 7 -1.81 -16.89 5.66
CA LEU A 7 -2.46 -15.68 6.18
C LEU A 7 -3.03 -14.81 5.06
N HIS A 8 -2.20 -14.46 4.08
CA HIS A 8 -2.62 -13.67 2.94
C HIS A 8 -3.76 -14.33 2.18
N LEU A 9 -3.71 -15.65 2.00
CA LEU A 9 -4.74 -16.39 1.29
C LEU A 9 -6.08 -16.38 2.04
N ALA A 10 -6.06 -16.46 3.37
CA ALA A 10 -7.25 -16.36 4.19
C ALA A 10 -7.89 -14.96 4.07
N LEU A 11 -7.09 -13.90 4.22
CA LEU A 11 -7.57 -12.52 4.09
C LEU A 11 -8.14 -12.23 2.70
N PHE A 12 -7.41 -12.64 1.66
CA PHE A 12 -7.86 -12.53 0.27
C PHE A 12 -9.20 -13.23 0.02
N ARG A 13 -9.39 -14.44 0.57
CA ARG A 13 -10.67 -15.17 0.43
C ARG A 13 -11.83 -14.43 1.11
N ARG A 14 -11.58 -13.85 2.29
CA ARG A 14 -12.56 -13.08 3.06
C ARG A 14 -12.98 -11.80 2.33
N GLN A 15 -12.02 -11.00 1.91
CA GLN A 15 -12.26 -9.78 1.12
C GLN A 15 -12.97 -10.10 -0.20
N ARG A 16 -12.53 -11.16 -0.91
CA ARG A 16 -13.20 -11.60 -2.14
C ARG A 16 -14.68 -11.97 -1.91
N ALA A 17 -14.99 -12.58 -0.77
CA ALA A 17 -16.38 -12.91 -0.41
C ALA A 17 -17.20 -11.64 -0.11
N GLN A 18 -16.62 -10.64 0.56
CA GLN A 18 -17.26 -9.33 0.77
C GLN A 18 -17.54 -8.63 -0.57
N ILE A 19 -16.53 -8.54 -1.44
CA ILE A 19 -16.65 -7.96 -2.79
C ILE A 19 -17.75 -8.68 -3.59
N ALA A 20 -17.83 -10.00 -3.52
CA ALA A 20 -18.84 -10.77 -4.24
C ALA A 20 -20.28 -10.49 -3.77
N ARG A 21 -20.49 -10.05 -2.52
CA ARG A 21 -21.82 -9.70 -1.99
C ARG A 21 -22.31 -8.33 -2.44
N VAL A 22 -21.39 -7.40 -2.68
CA VAL A 22 -21.69 -6.01 -3.05
C VAL A 22 -21.64 -5.76 -4.56
N VAL A 23 -20.89 -6.57 -5.30
CA VAL A 23 -20.85 -6.50 -6.77
C VAL A 23 -21.99 -7.35 -7.35
N GLU A 24 -23.15 -6.74 -7.55
CA GLU A 24 -24.28 -7.37 -8.24
C GLU A 24 -24.00 -7.59 -9.75
N GLY A 25 -24.70 -8.55 -10.36
CA GLY A 25 -24.97 -8.51 -11.80
C GLY A 25 -23.79 -8.73 -12.76
N ARG A 26 -22.80 -9.57 -12.43
CA ARG A 26 -21.77 -9.96 -13.44
C ARG A 26 -22.41 -10.76 -14.58
N THR A 27 -22.66 -10.11 -15.71
CA THR A 27 -23.13 -10.72 -16.96
C THR A 27 -22.15 -11.79 -17.46
N GLU A 28 -22.63 -12.73 -18.28
CA GLU A 28 -21.76 -13.73 -18.91
C GLU A 28 -20.67 -13.07 -19.77
N ALA A 29 -21.03 -12.00 -20.49
CA ALA A 29 -20.09 -11.20 -21.26
C ALA A 29 -18.95 -10.64 -20.40
N PHE A 30 -19.25 -10.08 -19.23
CA PHE A 30 -18.24 -9.59 -18.30
C PHE A 30 -17.32 -10.72 -17.81
N ARG A 31 -17.88 -11.87 -17.43
CA ARG A 31 -17.11 -13.04 -16.98
C ARG A 31 -16.18 -13.55 -18.08
N ALA A 32 -16.66 -13.60 -19.32
CA ALA A 32 -15.86 -14.02 -20.47
C ALA A 32 -14.72 -13.03 -20.77
N TYR A 33 -14.96 -11.73 -20.59
CA TYR A 33 -13.95 -10.67 -20.73
C TYR A 33 -12.86 -10.81 -19.64
N GLU A 34 -13.26 -10.91 -18.37
CA GLU A 34 -12.35 -11.14 -17.24
C GLU A 34 -11.56 -12.46 -17.40
N ALA A 35 -12.19 -13.53 -17.86
CA ALA A 35 -11.54 -14.83 -18.06
C ALA A 35 -10.41 -14.79 -19.10
N ARG A 36 -10.54 -13.98 -20.17
CA ARG A 36 -9.48 -13.79 -21.17
C ARG A 36 -8.24 -13.14 -20.56
N TYR A 37 -8.43 -12.12 -19.72
CA TYR A 37 -7.35 -11.50 -18.95
C TYR A 37 -6.70 -12.53 -18.01
N ARG A 38 -7.49 -13.23 -17.19
CA ARG A 38 -6.98 -14.20 -16.21
C ARG A 38 -6.19 -15.34 -16.83
N ARG A 39 -6.58 -15.83 -18.01
CA ARG A 39 -5.82 -16.87 -18.73
C ARG A 39 -4.41 -16.41 -19.08
N ARG A 40 -4.27 -15.18 -19.59
CA ARG A 40 -2.96 -14.61 -19.95
C ARG A 40 -2.10 -14.33 -18.73
N THR A 41 -2.70 -13.88 -17.64
CA THR A 41 -2.00 -13.56 -16.39
C THR A 41 -1.93 -14.72 -15.40
N SER A 42 -1.98 -15.96 -15.89
CA SER A 42 -1.89 -17.17 -15.06
C SER A 42 -0.47 -17.70 -14.89
N THR A 43 0.42 -17.40 -15.84
CA THR A 43 1.80 -17.88 -15.86
C THR A 43 2.74 -16.79 -16.38
N TYR A 44 4.01 -16.88 -16.01
CA TYR A 44 5.06 -15.99 -16.49
C TYR A 44 6.25 -16.80 -16.99
N GLN A 45 7.05 -16.20 -17.86
CA GLN A 45 8.24 -16.83 -18.45
C GLN A 45 9.46 -16.64 -17.55
N ARG A 46 9.73 -15.41 -17.10
CA ARG A 46 10.90 -15.08 -16.26
C ARG A 46 10.67 -13.85 -15.39
N VAL A 47 11.44 -13.75 -14.31
CA VAL A 47 11.56 -12.51 -13.51
C VAL A 47 12.53 -11.57 -14.23
N VAL A 48 12.20 -10.29 -14.26
CA VAL A 48 12.99 -9.25 -14.93
C VAL A 48 13.21 -8.05 -14.00
N PRO A 49 14.36 -7.35 -14.09
CA PRO A 49 14.59 -6.14 -13.32
C PRO A 49 13.77 -4.96 -13.89
N LEU A 50 13.52 -3.93 -13.08
CA LEU A 50 12.83 -2.72 -13.54
C LEU A 50 13.55 -2.01 -14.70
N THR A 51 14.88 -2.10 -14.76
CA THR A 51 15.65 -1.56 -15.89
C THR A 51 15.21 -2.15 -17.24
N HIS A 52 14.85 -3.45 -17.26
CA HIS A 52 14.30 -4.09 -18.45
C HIS A 52 12.94 -3.51 -18.83
N VAL A 53 12.06 -3.27 -17.84
CA VAL A 53 10.74 -2.64 -18.06
C VAL A 53 10.92 -1.26 -18.71
N HIS A 54 11.83 -0.45 -18.16
CA HIS A 54 12.12 0.89 -18.67
C HIS A 54 12.65 0.87 -20.11
N GLN A 55 13.54 -0.07 -20.43
CA GLN A 55 14.05 -0.23 -21.80
C GLN A 55 12.94 -0.61 -22.78
N ARG A 56 12.04 -1.52 -22.37
CA ARG A 56 10.90 -1.95 -23.20
C ARG A 56 9.92 -0.81 -23.45
N ILE A 57 9.63 0.00 -22.44
CA ILE A 57 8.79 1.21 -22.58
C ILE A 57 9.41 2.19 -23.58
N ALA A 58 10.70 2.51 -23.44
CA ALA A 58 11.38 3.45 -24.34
C ALA A 58 11.42 2.96 -25.80
N ALA A 59 11.43 1.64 -26.02
CA ALA A 59 11.42 1.02 -27.34
C ALA A 59 10.01 0.87 -27.96
N SER A 60 8.94 1.17 -27.22
CA SER A 60 7.55 1.01 -27.69
C SER A 60 6.96 2.32 -28.21
N ASP A 61 5.94 2.21 -29.06
CA ASP A 61 5.17 3.37 -29.55
C ASP A 61 3.86 3.54 -28.76
N LEU A 62 3.29 2.42 -28.32
CA LEU A 62 2.08 2.35 -27.52
C LEU A 62 2.36 1.50 -26.29
N VAL A 63 2.11 2.05 -25.09
CA VAL A 63 2.28 1.32 -23.83
C VAL A 63 0.95 1.30 -23.10
N TYR A 64 0.33 0.13 -22.99
CA TYR A 64 -0.93 -0.09 -22.30
C TYR A 64 -0.67 -0.51 -20.86
N VAL A 65 -0.91 0.40 -19.93
CA VAL A 65 -0.74 0.16 -18.50
C VAL A 65 -2.09 -0.21 -17.90
N GLY A 66 -2.19 -1.46 -17.47
CA GLY A 66 -3.33 -1.96 -16.70
C GLY A 66 -3.29 -1.45 -15.28
N ASP A 67 -4.43 -1.00 -14.78
CA ASP A 67 -4.53 -0.36 -13.49
C ASP A 67 -5.71 -0.91 -12.66
N TYR A 68 -5.58 -0.76 -11.36
CA TYR A 68 -6.62 -0.98 -10.38
C TYR A 68 -7.01 0.40 -9.84
N HIS A 69 -8.07 1.01 -10.41
CA HIS A 69 -8.38 2.44 -10.25
C HIS A 69 -8.46 2.94 -8.81
N THR A 70 -8.84 2.07 -7.88
CA THR A 70 -8.97 2.41 -6.47
C THR A 70 -7.64 2.37 -5.70
N LEU A 71 -6.57 1.84 -6.29
CA LEU A 71 -5.27 1.65 -5.66
C LEU A 71 -4.32 2.83 -5.97
N PRO A 72 -3.99 3.71 -5.01
CA PRO A 72 -3.10 4.85 -5.26
C PRO A 72 -1.70 4.46 -5.73
N LEU A 73 -1.19 3.31 -5.26
CA LEU A 73 0.12 2.81 -5.66
C LEU A 73 0.21 2.47 -7.15
N ALA A 74 -0.90 2.01 -7.74
CA ALA A 74 -0.93 1.71 -9.17
C ALA A 74 -0.91 2.99 -10.02
N GLN A 75 -1.53 4.07 -9.53
CA GLN A 75 -1.43 5.41 -10.14
C GLN A 75 -0.02 5.97 -10.04
N GLN A 76 0.61 5.88 -8.86
CA GLN A 76 1.98 6.33 -8.68
C GLN A 76 2.94 5.56 -9.59
N THR A 77 2.78 4.24 -9.68
CA THR A 77 3.58 3.41 -10.59
C THR A 77 3.39 3.85 -12.04
N TYR A 78 2.17 4.13 -12.48
CA TYR A 78 1.92 4.67 -13.82
C TYR A 78 2.66 6.00 -14.05
N LEU A 79 2.66 6.91 -13.06
CA LEU A 79 3.40 8.16 -13.15
C LEU A 79 4.91 7.94 -13.26
N ASP A 80 5.47 7.01 -12.50
CA ASP A 80 6.89 6.66 -12.56
C ASP A 80 7.26 6.10 -13.95
N LEU A 81 6.40 5.25 -14.53
CA LEU A 81 6.57 4.74 -15.90
C LEU A 81 6.46 5.86 -16.94
N ALA A 82 5.51 6.78 -16.79
CA ALA A 82 5.33 7.92 -17.68
C ALA A 82 6.50 8.91 -17.61
N GLU A 83 7.03 9.15 -16.41
CA GLU A 83 8.25 9.94 -16.22
C GLU A 83 9.45 9.26 -16.88
N ARG A 84 9.56 7.94 -16.77
CA ARG A 84 10.61 7.19 -17.47
C ARG A 84 10.44 7.22 -18.99
N ALA A 85 9.21 7.26 -19.50
CA ALA A 85 8.95 7.41 -20.93
C ALA A 85 9.48 8.75 -21.49
N LEU A 86 9.50 9.81 -20.68
CA LEU A 86 10.07 11.11 -21.09
C LEU A 86 11.58 11.03 -21.39
N ALA A 87 12.29 10.09 -20.74
CA ALA A 87 13.71 9.87 -21.00
C ALA A 87 13.98 9.29 -22.41
N SER A 88 12.95 8.89 -23.15
CA SER A 88 13.08 8.48 -24.56
C SER A 88 13.37 9.65 -25.50
N GLY A 89 13.17 10.91 -25.06
CA GLY A 89 13.29 12.10 -25.90
C GLY A 89 12.13 12.31 -26.90
N ARG A 90 11.19 11.37 -26.99
CA ARG A 90 9.99 11.48 -27.83
C ARG A 90 8.92 12.31 -27.15
N ARG A 91 8.03 12.91 -27.95
CA ARG A 91 6.79 13.49 -27.41
C ARG A 91 5.99 12.38 -26.73
N VAL A 92 5.71 12.56 -25.44
CA VAL A 92 4.88 11.64 -24.65
C VAL A 92 3.46 12.16 -24.59
N VAL A 93 2.49 11.30 -24.87
CA VAL A 93 1.05 11.60 -24.77
C VAL A 93 0.40 10.66 -23.76
N LEU A 94 -0.43 11.19 -22.86
CA LEU A 94 -1.18 10.38 -21.90
C LEU A 94 -2.60 10.14 -22.42
N ALA A 95 -3.01 8.89 -22.56
CA ALA A 95 -4.38 8.51 -22.91
C ALA A 95 -5.06 7.89 -21.69
N LEU A 96 -6.11 8.53 -21.17
CA LEU A 96 -6.65 8.24 -19.84
C LEU A 96 -8.11 7.78 -19.88
N GLU A 97 -8.39 6.56 -19.37
CA GLU A 97 -9.75 6.05 -19.20
C GLU A 97 -10.54 6.83 -18.14
N CYS A 98 -9.87 7.41 -17.15
CA CYS A 98 -10.56 8.15 -16.09
C CYS A 98 -11.22 9.47 -16.56
N VAL A 99 -11.12 9.81 -17.85
CA VAL A 99 -11.76 10.99 -18.44
C VAL A 99 -12.59 10.59 -19.65
N GLU A 100 -13.91 10.86 -19.59
CA GLU A 100 -14.80 10.68 -20.72
C GLU A 100 -14.45 11.67 -21.86
N GLY A 101 -14.48 11.22 -23.11
CA GLY A 101 -14.14 12.02 -24.28
C GLY A 101 -14.97 13.30 -24.43
N ARG A 102 -16.22 13.30 -23.94
CA ARG A 102 -17.10 14.49 -23.89
C ARG A 102 -16.53 15.65 -23.05
N HIS A 103 -15.57 15.37 -22.16
CA HIS A 103 -14.92 16.36 -21.30
C HIS A 103 -13.56 16.83 -21.84
N GLN A 104 -13.13 16.41 -23.05
CA GLN A 104 -11.82 16.79 -23.62
C GLN A 104 -11.59 18.30 -23.63
N ALA A 105 -12.57 19.10 -24.06
CA ALA A 105 -12.42 20.57 -24.10
C ALA A 105 -12.20 21.19 -22.70
N ALA A 106 -12.85 20.63 -21.68
CA ALA A 106 -12.66 21.08 -20.29
C ALA A 106 -11.28 20.67 -19.75
N LEU A 107 -10.84 19.46 -20.09
CA LEU A 107 -9.50 18.97 -19.77
C LEU A 107 -8.41 19.85 -20.41
N ASP A 108 -8.54 20.16 -21.70
CA ASP A 108 -7.60 21.02 -22.42
C ASP A 108 -7.55 22.43 -21.82
N ALA A 109 -8.70 22.99 -21.44
CA ALA A 109 -8.77 24.27 -20.75
C ALA A 109 -8.07 24.24 -19.38
N TYR A 110 -8.21 23.16 -18.61
CA TYR A 110 -7.51 22.99 -17.32
C TYR A 110 -5.99 22.90 -17.49
N LEU A 111 -5.54 22.08 -18.44
CA LEU A 111 -4.11 21.90 -18.75
C LEU A 111 -3.48 23.23 -19.20
N ALA A 112 -4.22 24.03 -19.98
CA ALA A 112 -3.81 25.38 -20.40
C ALA A 112 -3.92 26.45 -19.29
N GLY A 113 -4.35 26.10 -18.07
CA GLY A 113 -4.52 27.05 -16.97
C GLY A 113 -5.77 27.95 -17.07
N ARG A 114 -6.66 27.69 -18.03
CA ARG A 114 -7.89 28.46 -18.29
C ARG A 114 -9.12 27.95 -17.53
N LEU A 115 -9.04 26.78 -16.89
CA LEU A 115 -10.09 26.22 -16.05
C LEU A 115 -9.53 25.85 -14.67
N PRO A 116 -10.16 26.27 -13.55
CA PRO A 116 -9.78 25.85 -12.22
C PRO A 116 -9.97 24.33 -12.01
N GLU A 117 -9.08 23.72 -11.21
CA GLU A 117 -9.15 22.27 -10.92
C GLU A 117 -10.50 21.85 -10.35
N ARG A 118 -11.01 22.61 -9.36
CA ARG A 118 -12.30 22.32 -8.70
C ARG A 118 -13.44 22.21 -9.72
N THR A 119 -13.44 23.07 -10.74
CA THR A 119 -14.45 23.07 -11.80
C THR A 119 -14.29 21.86 -12.71
N LEU A 120 -13.06 21.48 -13.07
CA LEU A 120 -12.82 20.24 -13.83
C LEU A 120 -13.32 19.02 -13.05
N MET A 121 -12.92 18.89 -11.78
CA MET A 121 -13.25 17.73 -10.95
C MET A 121 -14.76 17.56 -10.80
N SER A 122 -15.49 18.65 -10.58
CA SER A 122 -16.96 18.63 -10.56
C SER A 122 -17.56 18.15 -11.90
N ARG A 123 -17.00 18.56 -13.04
CA ARG A 123 -17.46 18.07 -14.37
C ARG A 123 -17.16 16.60 -14.60
N LEU A 124 -16.08 16.08 -14.02
CA LEU A 124 -15.74 14.66 -14.07
C LEU A 124 -16.56 13.82 -13.07
N GLY A 125 -17.41 14.44 -12.26
CA GLY A 125 -18.22 13.75 -11.25
C GLY A 125 -17.48 13.49 -9.94
N HIS A 126 -16.38 14.19 -9.67
CA HIS A 126 -15.63 14.08 -8.41
C HIS A 126 -15.92 15.29 -7.50
N GLY A 127 -16.19 14.98 -6.22
CA GLY A 127 -16.47 15.99 -5.18
C GLY A 127 -15.29 16.96 -4.91
N PRO A 128 -15.57 18.09 -4.25
CA PRO A 128 -14.59 19.15 -4.00
C PRO A 128 -13.52 18.79 -2.97
N THR A 129 -13.68 17.71 -2.20
CA THR A 129 -12.82 17.35 -1.06
C THR A 129 -11.41 16.94 -1.54
N PRO A 130 -10.35 17.65 -1.14
CA PRO A 130 -8.97 17.24 -1.38
C PRO A 130 -8.58 16.09 -0.44
N GLY A 131 -7.93 15.06 -0.98
CA GLY A 131 -7.34 13.94 -0.21
C GLY A 131 -8.17 12.65 -0.23
N PHE A 132 -7.46 11.51 -0.24
CA PHE A 132 -7.84 10.08 -0.09
C PHE A 132 -9.15 9.53 -0.67
N GLY A 133 -10.00 10.34 -1.27
CA GLY A 133 -11.22 9.90 -1.94
C GLY A 133 -10.98 9.43 -3.38
N PRO A 134 -12.03 8.88 -4.02
CA PRO A 134 -12.09 8.45 -5.42
C PRO A 134 -11.31 9.28 -6.45
N GLY A 135 -11.28 10.62 -6.29
CA GLY A 135 -10.64 11.54 -7.22
C GLY A 135 -9.15 11.79 -7.00
N ALA A 136 -8.52 11.28 -5.93
CA ALA A 136 -7.14 11.61 -5.59
C ALA A 136 -6.13 11.11 -6.65
N GLY A 137 -6.32 9.90 -7.18
CA GLY A 137 -5.47 9.35 -8.25
C GLY A 137 -5.53 10.18 -9.53
N ILE A 138 -6.75 10.53 -9.95
CA ILE A 138 -6.97 11.33 -11.17
C ILE A 138 -6.35 12.72 -11.03
N ARG A 139 -6.51 13.37 -9.87
CA ARG A 139 -5.85 14.66 -9.59
C ARG A 139 -4.34 14.58 -9.73
N ALA A 140 -3.70 13.53 -9.20
CA ALA A 140 -2.26 13.35 -9.32
C ALA A 140 -1.80 13.19 -10.78
N VAL A 141 -2.52 12.39 -11.57
CA VAL A 141 -2.23 12.19 -13.00
C VAL A 141 -2.39 13.48 -13.80
N LEU A 142 -3.47 14.23 -13.57
CA LEU A 142 -3.73 15.49 -14.28
C LEU A 142 -2.77 16.60 -13.86
N ALA A 143 -2.41 16.66 -12.57
CA ALA A 143 -1.40 17.61 -12.07
C ALA A 143 -0.02 17.33 -12.66
N PHE A 144 0.37 16.05 -12.77
CA PHE A 144 1.60 15.62 -13.45
C PHE A 144 1.61 16.09 -14.91
N ALA A 145 0.53 15.81 -15.66
CA ALA A 145 0.41 16.21 -17.05
C ALA A 145 0.49 17.74 -17.22
N LYS A 146 -0.21 18.49 -16.36
CA LYS A 146 -0.21 19.96 -16.39
C LYS A 146 1.18 20.53 -16.08
N ARG A 147 1.84 20.04 -15.04
CA ARG A 147 3.19 20.47 -14.62
C ARG A 147 4.21 20.28 -15.74
N LEU A 148 4.13 19.16 -16.45
CA LEU A 148 5.05 18.81 -17.53
C LEU A 148 4.55 19.22 -18.92
N LYS A 149 3.41 19.92 -19.00
CA LYS A 149 2.78 20.38 -20.24
C LYS A 149 2.55 19.26 -21.26
N LEU A 150 2.20 18.06 -20.79
CA LEU A 150 1.94 16.90 -21.63
C LEU A 150 0.55 17.00 -22.28
N GLN A 151 0.43 16.49 -23.51
CA GLN A 151 -0.87 16.29 -24.13
C GLN A 151 -1.60 15.15 -23.40
N VAL A 152 -2.89 15.36 -23.12
CA VAL A 152 -3.76 14.34 -22.53
C VAL A 152 -4.96 14.08 -23.43
N VAL A 153 -5.28 12.81 -23.62
CA VAL A 153 -6.36 12.33 -24.49
C VAL A 153 -7.36 11.59 -23.62
N ALA A 154 -8.57 12.12 -23.51
CA ALA A 154 -9.70 11.46 -22.89
C ALA A 154 -10.21 10.35 -23.81
N ILE A 155 -10.17 9.11 -23.32
CA ILE A 155 -10.44 7.91 -24.12
C ILE A 155 -11.66 7.11 -23.65
N ASP A 156 -12.34 7.51 -22.59
CA ASP A 156 -13.52 6.78 -22.12
C ASP A 156 -14.84 7.33 -22.66
N ARG A 157 -15.89 6.51 -22.59
CA ARG A 157 -17.27 6.88 -22.84
C ARG A 157 -18.21 6.09 -21.95
N ARG A 158 -19.36 6.68 -21.61
CA ARG A 158 -20.47 5.89 -21.07
C ARG A 158 -20.99 4.91 -22.13
N ALA A 159 -21.17 3.67 -21.69
CA ALA A 159 -21.83 2.60 -22.44
C ALA A 159 -22.55 1.68 -21.45
N GLN A 160 -23.73 1.19 -21.83
CA GLN A 160 -24.54 0.27 -21.03
C GLN A 160 -24.81 -1.02 -21.80
N GLY A 161 -25.28 -2.05 -21.09
CA GLY A 161 -25.58 -3.36 -21.66
C GLY A 161 -24.36 -4.28 -21.79
N GLU A 162 -24.58 -5.47 -22.35
CA GLU A 162 -23.59 -6.57 -22.36
C GLU A 162 -22.34 -6.27 -23.21
N ARG A 163 -22.44 -5.36 -24.17
CA ARG A 163 -21.32 -4.94 -25.04
C ARG A 163 -20.60 -3.69 -24.53
N SER A 164 -20.93 -3.20 -23.32
CA SER A 164 -20.39 -1.93 -22.79
C SER A 164 -18.87 -1.86 -22.85
N LEU A 165 -18.17 -2.90 -22.37
CA LEU A 165 -16.69 -2.95 -22.38
C LEU A 165 -16.12 -2.88 -23.80
N ALA A 166 -16.70 -3.64 -24.74
CA ALA A 166 -16.23 -3.65 -26.12
C ALA A 166 -16.47 -2.30 -26.83
N LEU A 167 -17.58 -1.62 -26.53
CA LEU A 167 -17.89 -0.29 -27.07
C LEU A 167 -16.97 0.80 -26.49
N ARG A 168 -16.62 0.69 -25.20
CA ARG A 168 -15.61 1.55 -24.56
C ARG A 168 -14.24 1.36 -25.20
N ASP A 169 -13.83 0.11 -25.38
CA ASP A 169 -12.58 -0.23 -26.07
C ASP A 169 -12.54 0.32 -27.50
N ALA A 170 -13.62 0.21 -28.27
CA ALA A 170 -13.68 0.71 -29.65
C ALA A 170 -13.50 2.23 -29.71
N PHE A 171 -14.19 2.95 -28.83
CA PHE A 171 -14.07 4.40 -28.74
C PHE A 171 -12.67 4.84 -28.30
N ALA A 172 -12.11 4.18 -27.28
CA ALA A 172 -10.74 4.42 -26.84
C ALA A 172 -9.75 4.16 -27.98
N ALA A 173 -9.95 3.09 -28.73
CA ALA A 173 -9.08 2.69 -29.83
C ALA A 173 -8.99 3.74 -30.93
N GLU A 174 -10.12 4.29 -31.38
CA GLU A 174 -10.14 5.37 -32.38
C GLU A 174 -9.39 6.61 -31.92
N ARG A 175 -9.53 6.97 -30.64
CA ARG A 175 -8.89 8.14 -30.04
C ARG A 175 -7.38 7.96 -29.92
N ILE A 176 -6.94 6.79 -29.48
CA ILE A 176 -5.52 6.41 -29.39
C ILE A 176 -4.91 6.36 -30.79
N ALA A 177 -5.55 5.67 -31.74
CA ALA A 177 -5.07 5.54 -33.11
C ALA A 177 -4.90 6.90 -33.79
N ARG A 178 -5.84 7.84 -33.59
CA ARG A 178 -5.74 9.20 -34.14
C ARG A 178 -4.45 9.91 -33.72
N VAL A 179 -4.07 9.80 -32.46
CA VAL A 179 -2.86 10.45 -31.92
C VAL A 179 -1.61 9.69 -32.33
N ALA A 180 -1.68 8.36 -32.30
CA ALA A 180 -0.58 7.48 -32.68
C ALA A 180 -0.23 7.59 -34.17
N ARG A 181 -1.11 8.10 -35.04
CA ARG A 181 -0.82 8.39 -36.46
C ARG A 181 0.01 9.64 -36.71
N ALA A 182 0.29 10.45 -35.69
CA ALA A 182 1.11 11.65 -35.88
C ALA A 182 2.50 11.31 -36.46
N GLU A 183 3.02 12.21 -37.30
CA GLU A 183 4.28 12.03 -38.05
C GLU A 183 5.49 11.89 -37.12
N ASP A 184 5.48 12.57 -35.98
CA ASP A 184 6.54 12.52 -34.98
C ASP A 184 6.54 11.22 -34.14
N VAL A 185 5.57 10.33 -34.40
CA VAL A 185 5.42 9.02 -33.76
C VAL A 185 5.55 9.15 -32.24
N PRO A 186 4.59 9.79 -31.55
CA PRO A 186 4.66 9.99 -30.11
C PRO A 186 4.67 8.65 -29.38
N LEU A 187 5.28 8.63 -28.19
CA LEU A 187 5.14 7.52 -27.26
C LEU A 187 3.82 7.73 -26.49
N VAL A 188 2.81 6.92 -26.78
CA VAL A 188 1.50 7.03 -26.13
C VAL A 188 1.45 6.10 -24.92
N MET A 189 1.37 6.69 -23.74
CA MET A 189 1.13 6.00 -22.48
C MET A 189 -0.38 5.92 -22.25
N VAL A 190 -0.94 4.72 -22.24
CA VAL A 190 -2.37 4.46 -22.08
C VAL A 190 -2.62 3.94 -20.67
N LEU A 191 -3.48 4.60 -19.90
CA LEU A 191 -3.91 4.16 -18.57
C LEU A 191 -5.36 3.68 -18.62
N VAL A 192 -5.57 2.39 -18.38
CA VAL A 192 -6.87 1.73 -18.42
C VAL A 192 -6.99 0.67 -17.32
N GLY A 193 -8.21 0.29 -16.97
CA GLY A 193 -8.49 -0.82 -16.07
C GLY A 193 -7.83 -2.10 -16.57
N GLN A 194 -7.31 -2.91 -15.65
CA GLN A 194 -6.47 -4.07 -15.94
C GLN A 194 -7.06 -5.04 -16.99
N PHE A 195 -8.38 -5.15 -17.08
CA PHE A 195 -9.02 -6.02 -18.06
C PHE A 195 -8.94 -5.47 -19.49
N HIS A 196 -9.07 -4.14 -19.65
CA HIS A 196 -8.97 -3.47 -20.96
C HIS A 196 -7.59 -3.64 -21.58
N ALA A 197 -6.53 -3.66 -20.76
CA ALA A 197 -5.14 -3.76 -21.21
C ALA A 197 -4.78 -5.11 -21.86
N ALA A 198 -5.60 -6.16 -21.71
CA ALA A 198 -5.27 -7.46 -22.27
C ALA A 198 -5.17 -7.40 -23.81
N PRO A 199 -4.14 -8.02 -24.46
CA PRO A 199 -3.91 -7.89 -25.90
C PRO A 199 -5.13 -8.11 -26.80
N CYS A 200 -6.00 -9.06 -26.44
CA CYS A 200 -7.22 -9.36 -27.19
C CYS A 200 -8.39 -8.36 -27.01
N HIS A 201 -8.21 -7.30 -26.22
CA HIS A 201 -9.20 -6.28 -25.92
C HIS A 201 -8.79 -4.94 -26.57
N LEU A 202 -8.52 -3.88 -25.78
CA LEU A 202 -8.19 -2.56 -26.31
C LEU A 202 -6.99 -2.57 -27.27
N PRO A 203 -5.84 -3.24 -27.00
CA PRO A 203 -4.71 -3.26 -27.92
C PRO A 203 -5.08 -3.78 -29.31
N ALA A 204 -5.78 -4.92 -29.41
CA ALA A 204 -6.26 -5.44 -30.70
C ALA A 204 -7.23 -4.48 -31.41
N GLN A 205 -8.03 -3.70 -30.68
CA GLN A 205 -8.91 -2.70 -31.29
C GLN A 205 -8.10 -1.50 -31.81
N VAL A 206 -7.05 -1.08 -31.11
CA VAL A 206 -6.13 -0.02 -31.59
C VAL A 206 -5.37 -0.47 -32.83
N GLU A 207 -4.87 -1.70 -32.86
CA GLU A 207 -4.20 -2.27 -34.05
C GLU A 207 -5.13 -2.26 -35.27
N ARG A 208 -6.38 -2.72 -35.11
CA ARG A 208 -7.39 -2.63 -36.18
C ARG A 208 -7.69 -1.19 -36.58
N ALA A 209 -7.79 -0.29 -35.60
CA ALA A 209 -8.09 1.11 -35.85
C ALA A 209 -6.93 1.81 -36.58
N LEU A 210 -5.67 1.44 -36.33
CA LEU A 210 -4.48 1.95 -37.03
C LEU A 210 -4.41 1.45 -38.47
N GLY A 211 -4.70 0.16 -38.67
CA GLY A 211 -4.54 -0.56 -39.94
C GLY A 211 -3.08 -0.79 -40.32
N ASP A 212 -2.85 -1.59 -41.35
CA ASP A 212 -1.49 -2.02 -41.77
C ASP A 212 -0.60 -0.86 -42.25
N ALA A 213 -1.21 0.25 -42.65
CA ALA A 213 -0.49 1.45 -43.09
C ALA A 213 0.24 2.19 -41.95
N HIS A 214 -0.12 1.95 -40.68
CA HIS A 214 0.46 2.65 -39.52
C HIS A 214 0.84 1.67 -38.41
N PRO A 215 1.79 0.74 -38.64
CA PRO A 215 2.18 -0.22 -37.63
C PRO A 215 2.81 0.49 -36.44
N ARG A 216 2.42 0.09 -35.22
CA ARG A 216 2.94 0.62 -33.96
C ARG A 216 3.36 -0.52 -33.05
N ARG A 217 4.53 -0.39 -32.41
CA ARG A 217 5.03 -1.37 -31.44
C ARG A 217 4.28 -1.21 -30.12
N GLY A 218 3.32 -2.10 -29.88
CA GLY A 218 2.57 -2.17 -28.63
C GLY A 218 3.32 -2.91 -27.52
N LEU A 219 3.18 -2.44 -26.28
CA LEU A 219 3.60 -3.13 -25.07
C LEU A 219 2.48 -3.10 -24.05
N VAL A 220 2.14 -4.25 -23.49
CA VAL A 220 1.21 -4.35 -22.36
C VAL A 220 2.01 -4.46 -21.07
N VAL A 221 1.68 -3.61 -20.10
CA VAL A 221 2.24 -3.60 -18.75
C VAL A 221 1.10 -3.74 -17.74
N TYR A 222 0.92 -4.95 -17.22
CA TYR A 222 -0.01 -5.20 -16.13
C TYR A 222 0.56 -4.75 -14.79
N GLN A 223 -0.31 -4.56 -13.82
CA GLN A 223 0.05 -4.34 -12.42
C GLN A 223 -0.67 -5.37 -11.55
N ASN A 224 0.07 -6.01 -10.64
CA ASN A 224 -0.44 -6.86 -9.57
C ASN A 224 -1.39 -7.96 -10.02
N ALA A 225 -1.13 -8.56 -11.19
CA ALA A 225 -2.03 -9.57 -11.72
C ALA A 225 -2.11 -10.77 -10.75
N GLU A 226 -3.32 -11.03 -10.24
CA GLU A 226 -3.59 -11.95 -9.13
C GLU A 226 -2.94 -13.32 -9.32
N GLY A 227 -3.11 -13.93 -10.50
CA GLY A 227 -2.59 -15.27 -10.80
C GLY A 227 -1.06 -15.34 -10.72
N LEU A 228 -0.37 -14.34 -11.26
CA LEU A 228 1.09 -14.23 -11.22
C LEU A 228 1.59 -13.99 -9.81
N TRP A 229 0.93 -13.12 -9.05
CA TRP A 229 1.32 -12.83 -7.66
C TRP A 229 1.28 -14.10 -6.81
N TRP A 230 0.17 -14.84 -6.83
CA TRP A 230 0.06 -16.08 -6.06
C TRP A 230 1.05 -17.15 -6.51
N ARG A 231 1.39 -17.17 -7.79
CA ARG A 231 2.40 -18.09 -8.31
C ARG A 231 3.80 -17.74 -7.76
N LEU A 232 4.23 -16.49 -7.89
CA LEU A 232 5.48 -15.99 -7.32
C LEU A 232 5.56 -16.23 -5.80
N ALA A 233 4.43 -16.07 -5.10
CA ALA A 233 4.34 -16.29 -3.67
C ALA A 233 4.57 -17.76 -3.30
N ARG A 234 3.93 -18.70 -4.01
CA ARG A 234 4.12 -20.14 -3.80
C ARG A 234 5.54 -20.59 -4.12
N GLU A 235 6.16 -19.96 -5.10
CA GLU A 235 7.55 -20.21 -5.50
C GLU A 235 8.57 -19.50 -4.59
N GLY A 236 8.13 -18.69 -3.62
CA GLY A 236 9.01 -17.98 -2.68
C GLY A 236 9.80 -16.83 -3.29
N ARG A 237 9.33 -16.27 -4.43
CA ARG A 237 10.07 -15.29 -5.25
C ARG A 237 9.60 -13.84 -5.10
N LEU A 238 8.55 -13.57 -4.30
CA LEU A 238 7.96 -12.22 -4.13
C LEU A 238 8.99 -11.16 -3.73
N GLY A 239 9.91 -11.48 -2.82
CA GLY A 239 10.94 -10.53 -2.36
C GLY A 239 11.92 -10.10 -3.46
N SER A 240 12.17 -10.97 -4.44
CA SER A 240 13.14 -10.74 -5.53
C SER A 240 12.52 -10.28 -6.85
N ALA A 241 11.20 -10.46 -7.02
CA ALA A 241 10.52 -10.20 -8.27
C ALA A 241 9.83 -8.83 -8.24
N GLU A 242 10.49 -7.80 -8.79
CA GLU A 242 9.85 -6.50 -9.02
C GLU A 242 8.91 -6.53 -10.22
N ALA A 243 9.34 -7.23 -11.28
CA ALA A 243 8.58 -7.43 -12.51
C ALA A 243 8.76 -8.84 -13.06
N VAL A 244 7.78 -9.29 -13.85
CA VAL A 244 7.87 -10.52 -14.64
C VAL A 244 7.53 -10.26 -16.09
N GLU A 245 8.10 -11.06 -16.97
CA GLU A 245 7.75 -11.11 -18.39
C GLU A 245 6.90 -12.36 -18.67
N LEU A 246 5.84 -12.19 -19.44
CA LEU A 246 4.92 -13.23 -19.90
C LEU A 246 5.37 -13.77 -21.26
N ALA A 247 4.85 -14.94 -21.66
CA ALA A 247 5.25 -15.60 -22.90
C ALA A 247 4.96 -14.78 -24.17
N ASP A 248 3.99 -13.87 -24.15
CA ASP A 248 3.68 -12.95 -25.25
C ASP A 248 4.47 -11.63 -25.18
N GLY A 249 5.49 -11.56 -24.31
CA GLY A 249 6.33 -10.38 -24.13
C GLY A 249 5.67 -9.25 -23.33
N ALA A 250 4.44 -9.44 -22.85
CA ALA A 250 3.83 -8.52 -21.90
C ALA A 250 4.60 -8.53 -20.58
N LEU A 251 4.52 -7.42 -19.84
CA LEU A 251 5.17 -7.26 -18.54
C LEU A 251 4.12 -7.20 -17.45
N CYS A 252 4.46 -7.61 -16.23
CA CYS A 252 3.64 -7.37 -15.05
C CYS A 252 4.50 -6.89 -13.88
N LEU A 253 4.16 -5.72 -13.34
CA LEU A 253 4.77 -5.17 -12.13
C LEU A 253 4.10 -5.74 -10.89
N MET A 254 4.88 -6.01 -9.84
CA MET A 254 4.41 -6.58 -8.57
C MET A 254 4.57 -5.57 -7.43
N ASN A 255 3.85 -4.46 -7.50
CA ASN A 255 3.95 -3.36 -6.53
C ASN A 255 3.01 -3.52 -5.31
N ALA A 256 1.93 -4.29 -5.42
CA ALA A 256 0.97 -4.55 -4.35
C ALA A 256 0.54 -6.03 -4.30
N SER A 257 0.03 -6.46 -3.14
CA SER A 257 -0.60 -7.78 -3.01
C SER A 257 -2.06 -7.75 -3.49
N PRO A 258 -2.62 -8.89 -3.91
CA PRO A 258 -4.05 -9.00 -4.24
C PRO A 258 -4.96 -8.58 -3.08
N VAL A 259 -4.51 -8.77 -1.84
CA VAL A 259 -5.17 -8.29 -0.62
C VAL A 259 -5.25 -6.76 -0.60
N LEU A 260 -4.15 -6.06 -0.89
CA LEU A 260 -4.16 -4.59 -0.96
C LEU A 260 -5.07 -4.08 -2.08
N CYS A 261 -5.07 -4.74 -3.24
CA CYS A 261 -5.97 -4.39 -4.34
C CYS A 261 -7.44 -4.55 -3.94
N GLN A 262 -7.81 -5.70 -3.35
CA GLN A 262 -9.18 -5.92 -2.91
C GLN A 262 -9.60 -4.94 -1.82
N GLN A 263 -8.70 -4.64 -0.88
CA GLN A 263 -9.00 -3.67 0.15
C GLN A 263 -9.23 -2.27 -0.43
N SER A 264 -8.39 -1.81 -1.36
CA SER A 264 -8.58 -0.48 -1.93
C SER A 264 -9.93 -0.34 -2.63
N PHE A 265 -10.48 -1.43 -3.18
CA PHE A 265 -11.83 -1.44 -3.72
C PHE A 265 -12.92 -1.41 -2.65
N LEU A 266 -12.77 -2.15 -1.55
CA LEU A 266 -13.70 -2.08 -0.43
C LEU A 266 -13.73 -0.66 0.16
N ASP A 267 -12.55 -0.06 0.39
CA ASP A 267 -12.45 1.32 0.90
C ASP A 267 -13.11 2.33 -0.06
N TYR A 268 -13.01 2.11 -1.37
CA TYR A 268 -13.69 2.92 -2.38
C TYR A 268 -15.22 2.80 -2.28
N LEU A 269 -15.75 1.58 -2.17
CA LEU A 269 -17.20 1.37 -2.01
C LEU A 269 -17.74 2.02 -0.73
N GLU A 270 -16.95 1.98 0.34
CA GLU A 270 -17.31 2.64 1.61
C GLU A 270 -17.35 4.16 1.48
N ALA A 271 -16.46 4.75 0.67
CA ALA A 271 -16.41 6.19 0.47
C ALA A 271 -17.51 6.74 -0.46
N GLU A 272 -18.08 5.91 -1.33
CA GLU A 272 -19.15 6.28 -2.29
C GLU A 272 -20.57 6.01 -1.73
N GLY A 273 -20.71 5.30 -0.61
CA GLY A 273 -22.01 5.05 0.03
C GLY A 273 -22.53 6.28 0.78
N ASP A 274 -23.57 6.93 0.26
CA ASP A 274 -24.22 8.10 0.88
C ASP A 274 -25.09 7.77 2.12
N ASP A 275 -25.38 6.48 2.37
CA ASP A 275 -26.24 6.04 3.49
C ASP A 275 -25.51 5.09 4.45
N ALA A 276 -25.35 5.59 5.70
CA ALA A 276 -24.73 4.98 6.89
C ALA A 276 -23.19 4.99 6.94
N PRO A 277 -22.57 5.40 8.08
CA PRO A 277 -21.12 5.40 8.23
C PRO A 277 -20.61 3.95 8.25
N LEU A 278 -20.20 3.46 7.08
CA LEU A 278 -19.37 2.28 6.96
C LEU A 278 -18.02 2.46 7.68
N LEU A 279 -17.59 3.71 7.94
CA LEU A 279 -16.30 4.07 8.54
C LEU A 279 -15.99 3.37 9.88
N ASP A 280 -16.96 3.22 10.78
CA ASP A 280 -16.74 2.58 12.10
C ASP A 280 -16.82 1.06 12.02
N ARG A 281 -17.84 0.53 11.31
CA ARG A 281 -18.02 -0.91 11.17
C ARG A 281 -16.92 -1.53 10.33
N SER A 282 -16.45 -0.85 9.28
CA SER A 282 -15.38 -1.36 8.44
C SER A 282 -14.01 -1.27 9.09
N ALA A 283 -13.70 -0.21 9.84
CA ALA A 283 -12.43 -0.13 10.56
C ALA A 283 -12.36 -1.18 11.68
N ALA A 284 -13.45 -1.37 12.43
CA ALA A 284 -13.56 -2.39 13.46
C ALA A 284 -13.53 -3.82 12.89
N GLU A 285 -14.26 -4.08 11.79
CA GLU A 285 -14.23 -5.37 11.09
C GLU A 285 -12.83 -5.65 10.53
N ARG A 286 -12.21 -4.71 9.81
CA ARG A 286 -10.83 -4.85 9.31
C ARG A 286 -9.86 -5.17 10.44
N PHE A 287 -9.92 -4.41 11.53
CA PHE A 287 -9.11 -4.64 12.71
C PHE A 287 -9.33 -6.04 13.28
N ARG A 288 -10.59 -6.49 13.37
CA ARG A 288 -10.96 -7.84 13.81
C ARG A 288 -10.34 -8.90 12.90
N ASP A 289 -10.46 -8.76 11.59
CA ASP A 289 -9.90 -9.68 10.60
C ASP A 289 -8.39 -9.82 10.77
N MET A 290 -7.68 -8.68 10.90
CA MET A 290 -6.23 -8.65 11.07
C MET A 290 -5.81 -9.23 12.42
N ALA A 291 -6.54 -8.93 13.49
CA ALA A 291 -6.28 -9.47 14.82
C ALA A 291 -6.49 -10.99 14.88
N GLU A 292 -7.54 -11.53 14.26
CA GLU A 292 -7.78 -12.97 14.17
C GLU A 292 -6.65 -13.68 13.42
N LEU A 293 -6.22 -13.10 12.31
CA LEU A 293 -5.13 -13.61 11.49
C LEU A 293 -3.80 -13.63 12.25
N ILE A 294 -3.40 -12.47 12.79
CA ILE A 294 -2.15 -12.33 13.55
C ILE A 294 -2.21 -13.18 14.82
N GLY A 295 -3.34 -13.23 15.50
CA GLY A 295 -3.60 -14.10 16.65
C GLY A 295 -3.43 -15.57 16.33
N GLY A 296 -3.92 -16.04 15.17
CA GLY A 296 -3.70 -17.41 14.70
C GLY A 296 -2.22 -17.76 14.51
N LEU A 297 -1.43 -16.84 13.97
CA LEU A 297 0.03 -17.01 13.85
C LEU A 297 0.71 -17.05 15.23
N ALA A 298 0.42 -16.04 16.06
CA ALA A 298 0.94 -15.90 17.43
C ALA A 298 0.41 -16.99 18.39
N GLY A 299 -0.56 -17.80 17.95
CA GLY A 299 -1.24 -18.79 18.79
C GLY A 299 -2.03 -18.14 19.94
N VAL A 300 -2.45 -16.89 19.79
CA VAL A 300 -3.17 -16.14 20.82
C VAL A 300 -4.67 -16.11 20.46
N PRO A 301 -5.55 -16.69 21.29
CA PRO A 301 -6.97 -16.72 21.01
C PRO A 301 -7.60 -15.35 21.29
N VAL A 302 -7.77 -14.53 20.24
CA VAL A 302 -8.34 -13.18 20.35
C VAL A 302 -9.86 -13.12 20.30
N GLY A 303 -10.54 -14.22 19.94
CA GLY A 303 -11.98 -14.24 19.64
C GLY A 303 -12.88 -13.58 20.69
N ARG A 304 -12.70 -13.96 21.97
CA ARG A 304 -13.47 -13.38 23.09
C ARG A 304 -13.06 -11.94 23.40
N GLU A 305 -11.79 -11.62 23.20
CA GLU A 305 -11.22 -10.32 23.52
C GLU A 305 -11.64 -9.24 22.52
N LEU A 306 -11.98 -9.62 21.30
CA LEU A 306 -12.42 -8.72 20.22
C LEU A 306 -13.75 -8.01 20.49
N ASP A 307 -14.56 -8.50 21.43
CA ASP A 307 -15.80 -7.82 21.82
C ASP A 307 -15.54 -6.73 22.87
N SER A 308 -14.35 -6.75 23.47
CA SER A 308 -13.92 -5.78 24.47
C SER A 308 -13.05 -4.65 23.90
N VAL A 309 -12.57 -4.78 22.65
CA VAL A 309 -11.75 -3.76 21.99
C VAL A 309 -12.62 -2.71 21.31
N GLU A 310 -12.27 -1.45 21.49
CA GLU A 310 -12.88 -0.33 20.78
C GLU A 310 -11.95 0.13 19.66
N VAL A 311 -12.45 0.23 18.43
CA VAL A 311 -11.69 0.77 17.29
C VAL A 311 -12.25 2.15 16.98
N THR A 312 -11.37 3.13 16.96
CA THR A 312 -11.73 4.56 16.82
C THR A 312 -10.85 5.22 15.78
N THR A 313 -11.36 6.25 15.12
CA THR A 313 -10.68 6.94 14.02
C THR A 313 -10.68 8.45 14.24
N ALA A 314 -9.95 9.18 13.40
CA ALA A 314 -9.97 10.65 13.40
C ALA A 314 -11.37 11.28 13.19
N ALA A 315 -12.38 10.51 12.76
CA ALA A 315 -13.76 10.97 12.64
C ALA A 315 -14.50 11.02 14.00
N ASP A 316 -13.98 10.38 15.04
CA ASP A 316 -14.59 10.30 16.37
C ASP A 316 -14.33 11.57 17.20
N GLY A 317 -15.33 12.45 17.30
CA GLY A 317 -15.20 13.72 18.03
C GLY A 317 -15.01 13.58 19.55
N ASP A 318 -15.49 12.50 20.17
CA ASP A 318 -15.47 12.26 21.62
C ASP A 318 -14.47 11.16 22.06
N VAL A 319 -13.58 10.73 21.17
CA VAL A 319 -12.63 9.62 21.39
C VAL A 319 -11.84 9.73 22.70
N LEU A 320 -11.33 10.93 23.02
CA LEU A 320 -10.55 11.19 24.23
C LEU A 320 -11.38 10.99 25.51
N ALA A 321 -12.66 11.34 25.48
CA ALA A 321 -13.55 11.16 26.62
C ALA A 321 -13.86 9.68 26.85
N ARG A 322 -14.02 8.91 25.77
CA ARG A 322 -14.25 7.45 25.83
C ARG A 322 -13.00 6.73 26.34
N ILE A 323 -11.82 7.05 25.80
CA ILE A 323 -10.54 6.49 26.27
C ILE A 323 -10.32 6.80 27.76
N ARG A 324 -10.57 8.06 28.18
CA ARG A 324 -10.50 8.44 29.60
C ARG A 324 -11.35 7.55 30.48
N ARG A 325 -12.62 7.35 30.10
CA ARG A 325 -13.59 6.58 30.88
C ARG A 325 -13.19 5.12 30.99
N ARG A 326 -12.68 4.52 29.90
CA ARG A 326 -12.30 3.10 29.85
C ARG A 326 -10.98 2.84 30.60
N GLY A 327 -9.94 3.63 30.33
CA GLY A 327 -8.60 3.42 30.89
C GLY A 327 -8.35 4.06 32.27
N ARG A 328 -9.33 4.81 32.80
CA ARG A 328 -9.25 5.54 34.08
C ARG A 328 -7.98 6.42 34.17
N PHE A 329 -7.68 7.15 33.11
CA PHE A 329 -6.50 8.01 33.03
C PHE A 329 -6.61 9.28 33.87
N THR A 330 -5.52 9.69 34.48
CA THR A 330 -5.33 11.00 35.12
C THR A 330 -5.27 12.12 34.08
N GLN A 331 -5.43 13.38 34.52
CA GLN A 331 -5.35 14.54 33.63
C GLN A 331 -3.97 14.71 32.96
N ALA A 332 -2.89 14.33 33.66
CA ALA A 332 -1.53 14.37 33.12
C ALA A 332 -1.35 13.34 32.00
N GLU A 333 -1.78 12.10 32.21
CA GLU A 333 -1.74 11.02 31.21
C GLU A 333 -2.61 11.36 29.99
N LEU A 334 -3.80 11.93 30.20
CA LEU A 334 -4.65 12.38 29.10
C LEU A 334 -4.03 13.49 28.27
N SER A 335 -3.27 14.39 28.90
CA SER A 335 -2.57 15.46 28.20
C SER A 335 -1.46 14.89 27.31
N GLN A 336 -0.80 13.80 27.71
CA GLN A 336 0.17 13.08 26.89
C GLN A 336 -0.51 12.32 25.76
N LEU A 337 -1.58 11.57 26.06
CA LEU A 337 -2.35 10.83 25.07
C LEU A 337 -2.95 11.75 24.00
N ARG A 338 -3.45 12.93 24.41
CA ARG A 338 -3.94 13.96 23.49
C ARG A 338 -2.84 14.44 22.55
N LYS A 339 -1.60 14.60 23.00
CA LYS A 339 -0.48 14.98 22.13
C LYS A 339 -0.18 13.90 21.08
N HIS A 340 -0.31 12.63 21.44
CA HIS A 340 -0.12 11.50 20.52
C HIS A 340 -1.28 11.35 19.51
N ILE A 341 -2.54 11.48 19.95
CA ILE A 341 -3.69 11.49 19.03
C ILE A 341 -3.59 12.66 18.04
N LEU A 342 -3.15 13.83 18.52
CA LEU A 342 -2.95 15.02 17.68
C LEU A 342 -1.70 14.95 16.78
N SER A 343 -0.72 14.07 17.05
CA SER A 343 0.40 13.83 16.14
C SER A 343 0.00 13.03 14.89
N ARG A 344 -1.27 12.58 14.81
CA ARG A 344 -1.81 11.74 13.73
C ARG A 344 -1.07 10.40 13.60
N GLU A 345 -0.51 9.92 14.70
CA GLU A 345 0.00 8.56 14.81
C GLU A 345 -1.15 7.65 15.23
N SER A 346 -1.22 6.45 14.65
CA SER A 346 -2.08 5.38 15.18
C SER A 346 -1.44 4.80 16.43
N GLY A 347 -2.27 4.21 17.30
CA GLY A 347 -1.78 3.59 18.52
C GLY A 347 -2.83 2.73 19.22
N TYR A 348 -2.40 1.59 19.74
CA TYR A 348 -3.18 0.74 20.63
C TYR A 348 -2.93 1.16 22.08
N ILE A 349 -4.01 1.38 22.82
CA ILE A 349 -4.01 1.86 24.20
C ILE A 349 -4.48 0.71 25.10
N PRO A 350 -3.57 -0.07 25.71
CA PRO A 350 -3.93 -1.35 26.35
C PRO A 350 -4.89 -1.16 27.53
N ARG A 351 -4.60 -0.23 28.45
CA ARG A 351 -5.50 0.13 29.57
C ARG A 351 -6.95 0.47 29.17
N ALA A 352 -7.16 1.11 28.03
CA ALA A 352 -8.51 1.42 27.55
C ALA A 352 -9.10 0.32 26.64
N ARG A 353 -8.25 -0.62 26.20
CA ARG A 353 -8.51 -1.58 25.13
C ARG A 353 -9.02 -0.86 23.88
N THR A 354 -8.33 0.20 23.49
CA THR A 354 -8.75 1.05 22.37
C THR A 354 -7.67 1.09 21.30
N ALA A 355 -8.01 0.74 20.06
CA ALA A 355 -7.19 1.00 18.89
C ALA A 355 -7.58 2.36 18.30
N TRP A 356 -6.66 3.31 18.33
CA TRP A 356 -6.78 4.61 17.66
C TRP A 356 -6.13 4.53 16.29
N LEU A 357 -6.91 4.74 15.24
CA LEU A 357 -6.45 4.74 13.85
C LEU A 357 -6.48 6.16 13.31
N ALA A 358 -5.31 6.82 13.31
CA ALA A 358 -5.18 8.16 12.73
C ALA A 358 -5.37 8.18 11.19
N SER A 359 -5.28 7.01 10.56
CA SER A 359 -5.60 6.79 9.15
C SER A 359 -6.27 5.43 8.98
N LEU A 360 -7.13 5.29 7.97
CA LEU A 360 -7.73 4.00 7.58
C LEU A 360 -6.77 3.07 6.82
N SER A 361 -5.45 3.33 6.85
CA SER A 361 -4.44 2.50 6.23
C SER A 361 -4.42 1.09 6.84
N LEU A 362 -4.47 0.06 5.99
CA LEU A 362 -4.26 -1.34 6.40
C LEU A 362 -2.97 -1.54 7.19
N ASN A 363 -1.91 -0.81 6.84
CA ASN A 363 -0.63 -0.97 7.52
C ASN A 363 -0.74 -0.59 9.01
N HIS A 364 -1.37 0.54 9.30
CA HIS A 364 -1.54 1.00 10.68
C HIS A 364 -2.56 0.15 11.43
N ALA A 365 -3.65 -0.24 10.79
CA ALA A 365 -4.62 -1.13 11.42
C ALA A 365 -4.04 -2.52 11.73
N ALA A 366 -3.17 -3.05 10.87
CA ALA A 366 -2.45 -4.30 11.11
C ALA A 366 -1.41 -4.19 12.24
N GLU A 367 -0.74 -3.06 12.33
CA GLU A 367 0.21 -2.75 13.39
C GLU A 367 -0.49 -2.67 14.76
N GLU A 368 -1.61 -1.95 14.86
CA GLU A 368 -2.38 -1.91 16.09
C GLU A 368 -3.07 -3.25 16.40
N ALA A 369 -3.45 -4.03 15.38
CA ALA A 369 -3.96 -5.38 15.58
C ALA A 369 -2.88 -6.29 16.19
N ALA A 370 -1.61 -6.14 15.80
CA ALA A 370 -0.51 -6.86 16.41
C ALA A 370 -0.27 -6.45 17.86
N HIS A 371 -0.32 -5.15 18.17
CA HIS A 371 -0.27 -4.66 19.55
C HIS A 371 -1.42 -5.22 20.40
N PHE A 372 -2.65 -5.27 19.86
CA PHE A 372 -3.79 -5.88 20.53
C PHE A 372 -3.63 -7.39 20.75
N VAL A 373 -3.18 -8.14 19.74
CA VAL A 373 -2.87 -9.57 19.88
C VAL A 373 -1.85 -9.78 20.98
N ARG A 374 -0.82 -8.94 21.03
CA ARG A 374 0.17 -9.01 22.09
C ARG A 374 -0.43 -8.70 23.46
N HIS A 375 -1.26 -7.66 23.58
CA HIS A 375 -1.98 -7.37 24.82
C HIS A 375 -2.84 -8.56 25.27
N CYS A 376 -3.50 -9.26 24.36
CA CYS A 376 -4.25 -10.48 24.70
C CYS A 376 -3.34 -11.60 25.22
N ALA A 377 -2.08 -11.64 24.80
CA ALA A 377 -1.11 -12.65 25.21
C ALA A 377 -0.49 -12.38 26.57
N VAL A 378 -0.16 -11.11 26.87
CA VAL A 378 0.63 -10.73 28.06
C VAL A 378 -0.16 -9.93 29.10
N GLY A 379 -1.38 -9.48 28.77
CA GLY A 379 -2.24 -8.70 29.66
C GLY A 379 -1.55 -7.44 30.19
N ASP A 380 -1.74 -7.17 31.48
CA ASP A 380 -1.21 -5.98 32.17
C ASP A 380 0.32 -5.87 32.14
N ALA A 381 1.05 -6.96 31.80
CA ALA A 381 2.49 -6.90 31.61
C ALA A 381 2.89 -5.94 30.47
N MET A 382 2.00 -5.68 29.49
CA MET A 382 2.25 -4.73 28.42
C MET A 382 2.49 -3.31 28.97
N ASP A 383 1.66 -2.87 29.91
CA ASP A 383 1.71 -1.53 30.54
C ASP A 383 2.50 -1.52 31.87
N ALA A 384 3.25 -2.59 32.17
CA ALA A 384 4.03 -2.67 33.40
C ALA A 384 5.02 -1.48 33.53
N PRO A 385 5.11 -0.82 34.70
CA PRO A 385 6.09 0.23 34.95
C PRO A 385 7.51 -0.31 34.77
N ARG A 386 8.36 0.44 34.06
CA ARG A 386 9.73 0.07 33.74
C ARG A 386 10.69 1.23 33.99
N GLY A 387 11.95 0.92 34.26
CA GLY A 387 13.03 1.90 34.21
C GLY A 387 13.15 2.51 32.81
N ALA A 388 13.76 3.69 32.70
CA ALA A 388 13.74 4.44 31.44
C ALA A 388 14.39 3.68 30.27
N SER A 389 15.47 2.95 30.53
CA SER A 389 16.16 2.14 29.50
C SER A 389 15.32 0.91 29.12
N GLU A 390 14.75 0.23 30.09
CA GLU A 390 13.90 -0.94 29.90
C GLU A 390 12.62 -0.57 29.16
N ALA A 391 12.01 0.58 29.49
CA ALA A 391 10.88 1.14 28.77
C ALA A 391 11.23 1.47 27.30
N PHE A 392 12.45 1.97 27.04
CA PHE A 392 12.93 2.23 25.68
C PHE A 392 13.01 0.95 24.84
N TYR A 393 13.64 -0.09 25.36
CA TYR A 393 13.78 -1.36 24.63
C TYR A 393 12.47 -2.14 24.54
N ALA A 394 11.62 -2.07 25.57
CA ALA A 394 10.28 -2.63 25.52
C ALA A 394 9.52 -2.00 24.35
N ARG A 395 9.53 -0.67 24.25
CA ARG A 395 8.93 0.03 23.11
C ARG A 395 9.56 -0.36 21.78
N CYS A 396 10.88 -0.52 21.67
CA CYS A 396 11.50 -1.01 20.43
C CYS A 396 10.94 -2.37 20.01
N LEU A 397 10.72 -3.29 20.96
CA LEU A 397 10.16 -4.62 20.70
C LEU A 397 8.66 -4.56 20.37
N GLU A 398 7.88 -3.69 21.03
CA GLU A 398 6.49 -3.43 20.65
C GLU A 398 6.40 -2.94 19.20
N GLU A 399 7.17 -1.90 18.85
CA GLU A 399 7.22 -1.32 17.50
C GLU A 399 7.71 -2.34 16.47
N ALA A 400 8.63 -3.23 16.84
CA ALA A 400 9.07 -4.33 15.98
C ALA A 400 7.95 -5.34 15.71
N LEU A 401 7.18 -5.72 16.73
CA LEU A 401 6.04 -6.64 16.60
C LEU A 401 4.88 -6.01 15.83
N GLY A 402 4.60 -4.72 16.07
CA GLY A 402 3.66 -3.92 15.31
C GLY A 402 4.03 -3.87 13.82
N PHE A 403 5.27 -3.50 13.51
CA PHE A 403 5.74 -3.43 12.13
C PHE A 403 5.76 -4.82 11.47
N PHE A 404 6.23 -5.86 12.18
CA PHE A 404 6.17 -7.24 11.71
C PHE A 404 4.73 -7.66 11.36
N GLY A 405 3.78 -7.41 12.26
CA GLY A 405 2.36 -7.68 12.05
C GLY A 405 1.80 -7.00 10.80
N SER A 406 2.20 -5.76 10.55
CA SER A 406 1.81 -5.07 9.33
C SER A 406 2.43 -5.65 8.06
N LYS A 407 3.66 -6.19 8.11
CA LYS A 407 4.29 -6.87 6.98
C LYS A 407 3.67 -8.23 6.67
N LEU A 408 3.04 -8.87 7.66
CA LEU A 408 2.22 -10.06 7.43
C LEU A 408 0.97 -9.77 6.57
N ILE A 409 0.51 -8.52 6.54
CA ILE A 409 -0.61 -8.08 5.69
C ILE A 409 -0.11 -7.44 4.40
N ASN A 410 0.96 -6.64 4.50
CA ASN A 410 1.61 -5.95 3.40
C ASN A 410 3.13 -6.24 3.36
N PRO A 411 3.57 -7.32 2.69
CA PRO A 411 4.98 -7.71 2.58
C PRO A 411 5.88 -6.63 1.99
N ARG A 412 5.30 -5.75 1.16
CA ARG A 412 5.99 -4.65 0.48
C ARG A 412 6.10 -3.39 1.33
N ARG A 413 5.50 -3.34 2.53
CA ARG A 413 5.70 -2.21 3.45
C ARG A 413 7.20 -2.05 3.74
N THR A 414 7.70 -0.83 3.57
CA THR A 414 9.09 -0.48 3.82
C THR A 414 9.19 0.45 5.03
N CYS A 415 10.37 0.45 5.63
CA CYS A 415 10.82 1.45 6.59
C CYS A 415 12.21 1.93 6.16
N PRO A 416 12.67 3.11 6.62
CA PRO A 416 14.00 3.60 6.27
C PRO A 416 15.06 2.63 6.78
N ASN A 417 15.87 2.09 5.86
CA ASN A 417 17.01 1.25 6.20
C ASN A 417 18.20 2.09 6.71
N VAL A 418 19.29 1.43 7.15
CA VAL A 418 20.47 2.12 7.71
C VAL A 418 21.09 3.12 6.73
N THR A 419 21.15 2.80 5.43
CA THR A 419 21.64 3.69 4.38
C THR A 419 20.73 4.91 4.20
N GLU A 420 19.41 4.71 4.23
CA GLU A 420 18.44 5.81 4.16
C GLU A 420 18.50 6.70 5.41
N TRP A 421 18.75 6.13 6.60
CA TRP A 421 19.01 6.92 7.82
C TRP A 421 20.32 7.71 7.71
N ALA A 422 21.37 7.14 7.12
CA ALA A 422 22.62 7.87 6.84
C ALA A 422 22.39 9.06 5.90
N LYS A 423 21.58 8.87 4.85
CA LYS A 423 21.15 9.95 3.95
C LYS A 423 20.37 11.03 4.72
N ARG A 424 19.38 10.65 5.54
CA ARG A 424 18.61 11.58 6.37
C ARG A 424 19.48 12.35 7.36
N PHE A 425 20.51 11.72 7.93
CA PHE A 425 21.46 12.41 8.80
C PHE A 425 22.22 13.53 8.07
N GLY A 426 22.56 13.31 6.79
CA GLY A 426 23.23 14.30 5.95
C GLY A 426 22.31 15.42 5.44
N GLU A 427 21.05 15.11 5.13
CA GLU A 427 20.13 16.03 4.44
C GLU A 427 19.10 16.70 5.35
N ALA A 428 18.62 16.01 6.38
CA ALA A 428 17.56 16.50 7.25
C ALA A 428 18.07 17.54 8.25
N ARG A 429 17.14 18.25 8.89
CA ARG A 429 17.43 19.26 9.92
C ARG A 429 16.58 19.02 11.18
N GLY A 430 16.97 19.65 12.29
CA GLY A 430 16.19 19.62 13.52
C GLY A 430 16.04 18.23 14.12
N LEU A 431 14.80 17.87 14.51
CA LEU A 431 14.48 16.63 15.20
C LEU A 431 14.82 15.39 14.38
N GLU A 432 14.54 15.40 13.07
CA GLU A 432 14.78 14.24 12.20
C GLU A 432 16.27 13.90 12.09
N ARG A 433 17.14 14.91 11.97
CA ARG A 433 18.60 14.71 11.98
C ARG A 433 19.08 14.13 13.31
N GLN A 434 18.51 14.58 14.43
CA GLN A 434 18.84 14.04 15.75
C GLN A 434 18.39 12.59 15.90
N ILE A 435 17.18 12.23 15.44
CA ILE A 435 16.71 10.83 15.41
C ILE A 435 17.69 9.99 14.59
N ALA A 436 18.03 10.42 13.37
CA ALA A 436 18.97 9.71 12.51
C ALA A 436 20.33 9.48 13.19
N ALA A 437 20.87 10.50 13.88
CA ALA A 437 22.12 10.38 14.61
C ALA A 437 22.07 9.30 15.71
N PHE A 438 21.03 9.31 16.53
CA PHE A 438 20.86 8.32 17.61
C PHE A 438 20.64 6.90 17.07
N VAL A 439 19.84 6.75 16.01
CA VAL A 439 19.62 5.45 15.35
C VAL A 439 20.94 4.89 14.81
N LEU A 440 21.70 5.69 14.06
CA LEU A 440 22.98 5.25 13.48
C LEU A 440 24.01 4.91 14.56
N ALA A 441 24.11 5.75 15.60
CA ALA A 441 25.03 5.50 16.71
C ALA A 441 24.67 4.20 17.45
N HIS A 442 23.39 4.00 17.76
CA HIS A 442 22.92 2.77 18.42
C HIS A 442 23.19 1.53 17.56
N LYS A 443 22.81 1.56 16.26
CA LYS A 443 23.04 0.44 15.32
C LYS A 443 24.50 0.08 15.13
N ALA A 444 25.41 1.05 15.20
CA ALA A 444 26.84 0.82 15.16
C ALA A 444 27.35 0.10 16.43
N THR A 445 26.80 0.44 17.59
CA THR A 445 27.28 -0.06 18.89
C THR A 445 26.57 -1.31 19.42
N GLU A 446 25.33 -1.59 19.01
CA GLU A 446 24.47 -2.63 19.63
C GLU A 446 25.07 -4.05 19.58
N SER A 447 26.03 -4.32 18.68
CA SER A 447 26.70 -5.62 18.55
C SER A 447 28.06 -5.70 19.24
N GLU A 448 28.84 -4.62 19.19
CA GLU A 448 30.23 -4.61 19.65
C GLU A 448 30.34 -4.17 21.11
N ALA A 449 29.47 -3.26 21.53
CA ALA A 449 29.48 -2.67 22.86
C ALA A 449 28.03 -2.39 23.33
N PRO A 450 27.24 -3.44 23.63
CA PRO A 450 25.83 -3.28 24.00
C PRO A 450 25.60 -2.47 25.28
N ASP A 451 26.58 -2.39 26.18
CA ASP A 451 26.54 -1.50 27.35
C ASP A 451 26.75 -0.03 26.98
N GLU A 452 27.59 0.26 25.98
CA GLU A 452 27.78 1.62 25.48
C GLU A 452 26.56 2.09 24.67
N ALA A 453 25.92 1.19 23.93
CA ALA A 453 24.70 1.48 23.17
C ALA A 453 23.58 2.07 24.05
N VAL A 454 23.47 1.61 25.30
CA VAL A 454 22.48 2.14 26.27
C VAL A 454 22.77 3.58 26.67
N LYS A 455 24.04 3.94 26.83
CA LYS A 455 24.44 5.29 27.24
C LYS A 455 24.10 6.34 26.17
N LEU A 456 23.93 5.90 24.92
CA LEU A 456 23.55 6.74 23.80
C LEU A 456 22.04 7.05 23.74
N LEU A 457 21.21 6.43 24.59
CA LEU A 457 19.76 6.55 24.45
C LEU A 457 19.23 7.93 24.90
N PRO A 458 18.31 8.57 24.14
CA PRO A 458 17.74 9.86 24.52
C PRO A 458 16.62 9.74 25.57
N LEU A 459 16.91 9.13 26.72
CA LEU A 459 15.93 8.69 27.74
C LEU A 459 15.11 9.82 28.39
N ARG A 460 15.59 11.07 28.34
CA ARG A 460 14.94 12.23 28.98
C ARG A 460 14.31 13.21 27.98
N ARG A 461 14.28 12.87 26.70
CA ARG A 461 13.78 13.75 25.63
C ARG A 461 12.64 13.07 24.89
N ASP A 462 11.40 13.23 25.36
CA ASP A 462 10.21 12.52 24.89
C ASP A 462 10.15 12.33 23.36
N ARG A 463 10.28 13.41 22.58
CA ARG A 463 10.21 13.33 21.10
C ARG A 463 11.32 12.49 20.49
N LEU A 464 12.53 12.55 21.05
CA LEU A 464 13.65 11.72 20.60
C LEU A 464 13.53 10.29 21.10
N PHE A 465 13.11 10.10 22.34
CA PHE A 465 12.79 8.78 22.89
C PHE A 465 11.83 8.05 21.95
N HIS A 466 10.72 8.68 21.59
CA HIS A 466 9.72 8.09 20.70
C HIS A 466 10.24 7.92 19.26
N GLY A 467 10.89 8.94 18.69
CA GLY A 467 11.40 8.85 17.32
C GLY A 467 12.46 7.76 17.13
N VAL A 468 13.38 7.60 18.09
CA VAL A 468 14.48 6.63 18.00
C VAL A 468 14.00 5.21 18.28
N SER A 469 13.19 4.99 19.32
CA SER A 469 12.68 3.62 19.59
C SER A 469 11.74 3.12 18.49
N HIS A 470 10.96 4.00 17.86
CA HIS A 470 10.15 3.67 16.68
C HIS A 470 11.03 3.24 15.50
N ALA A 471 12.07 4.03 15.17
CA ALA A 471 12.97 3.73 14.07
C ALA A 471 13.75 2.41 14.28
N LEU A 472 14.28 2.18 15.48
CA LEU A 472 14.98 0.94 15.81
C LEU A 472 14.04 -0.27 15.80
N GLY A 473 12.83 -0.12 16.36
CA GLY A 473 11.80 -1.15 16.30
C GLY A 473 11.41 -1.52 14.87
N TYR A 474 11.21 -0.53 13.99
CA TYR A 474 10.89 -0.77 12.59
C TYR A 474 12.02 -1.51 11.84
N LEU A 475 13.28 -1.15 12.08
CA LEU A 475 14.42 -1.86 11.51
C LEU A 475 14.48 -3.31 11.97
N LEU A 476 14.23 -3.56 13.26
CA LEU A 476 14.20 -4.91 13.83
C LEU A 476 13.02 -5.72 13.27
N GLY A 477 11.81 -5.14 13.24
CA GLY A 477 10.60 -5.76 12.72
C GLY A 477 10.70 -6.11 11.23
N ASP A 478 11.33 -5.26 10.41
CA ASP A 478 11.59 -5.55 8.99
C ASP A 478 12.55 -6.73 8.84
N SER A 479 13.63 -6.75 9.63
CA SER A 479 14.61 -7.85 9.65
C SER A 479 13.97 -9.16 10.11
N LEU A 480 13.15 -9.11 11.17
CA LEU A 480 12.39 -10.23 11.69
C LEU A 480 11.45 -10.81 10.64
N TYR A 481 10.71 -9.96 9.91
CA TYR A 481 9.82 -10.40 8.84
C TYR A 481 10.58 -11.07 7.70
N ARG A 482 11.70 -10.48 7.25
CA ARG A 482 12.51 -11.04 6.17
C ARG A 482 13.05 -12.42 6.54
N ALA A 483 13.59 -12.57 7.75
CA ALA A 483 14.09 -13.85 8.25
C ALA A 483 12.97 -14.89 8.40
N PHE A 484 11.79 -14.49 8.88
CA PHE A 484 10.61 -15.35 8.95
C PHE A 484 10.12 -15.80 7.56
N ASP A 485 10.03 -14.89 6.60
CA ASP A 485 9.61 -15.22 5.23
C ASP A 485 10.64 -16.08 4.49
N ALA A 486 11.93 -15.90 4.78
CA ALA A 486 13.01 -16.74 4.30
C ALA A 486 13.05 -18.14 4.97
N GLY A 487 12.29 -18.35 6.06
CA GLY A 487 12.27 -19.59 6.82
C GLY A 487 13.46 -19.76 7.78
N GLN A 488 14.20 -18.68 8.07
CA GLN A 488 15.32 -18.65 9.01
C GLN A 488 14.88 -18.42 10.46
N VAL A 489 13.69 -17.84 10.65
CA VAL A 489 12.97 -17.72 11.93
C VAL A 489 11.69 -18.52 11.82
N ASP A 490 11.42 -19.40 12.78
CA ASP A 490 10.26 -20.28 12.70
C ASP A 490 9.01 -19.66 13.36
N THR A 491 7.88 -20.35 13.25
CA THR A 491 6.64 -19.87 13.88
C THR A 491 6.67 -19.97 15.41
N ALA A 492 7.44 -20.89 15.99
CA ALA A 492 7.54 -21.03 17.44
C ALA A 492 8.28 -19.84 18.06
N ASP A 493 9.33 -19.35 17.40
CA ASP A 493 10.05 -18.13 17.77
C ASP A 493 9.12 -16.91 17.79
N ILE A 494 8.34 -16.71 16.73
CA ILE A 494 7.38 -15.60 16.63
C ILE A 494 6.33 -15.70 17.75
N ARG A 495 5.81 -16.90 18.01
CA ARG A 495 4.85 -17.14 19.11
C ARG A 495 5.45 -16.83 20.47
N ALA A 496 6.70 -17.21 20.70
CA ALA A 496 7.41 -16.91 21.94
C ALA A 496 7.53 -15.39 22.12
N LEU A 497 7.93 -14.66 21.07
CA LEU A 497 8.09 -13.21 21.14
C LEU A 497 6.76 -12.46 21.39
N PHE A 498 5.66 -12.88 20.76
CA PHE A 498 4.32 -12.31 21.03
C PHE A 498 3.82 -12.58 22.46
N ARG A 499 4.31 -13.64 23.12
CA ARG A 499 3.90 -14.05 24.46
C ARG A 499 4.91 -13.66 25.54
N ASP A 500 6.02 -13.02 25.16
CA ASP A 500 7.04 -12.59 26.10
C ASP A 500 6.54 -11.35 26.87
N PRO A 501 6.40 -11.42 28.21
CA PRO A 501 6.02 -10.27 29.04
C PRO A 501 7.08 -9.15 29.04
N LEU A 502 8.25 -9.39 28.43
CA LEU A 502 9.40 -8.49 28.37
C LEU A 502 9.89 -8.14 29.78
N VAL A 503 10.24 -9.18 30.54
CA VAL A 503 10.88 -9.04 31.87
C VAL A 503 12.28 -8.44 31.72
N ASP A 504 13.05 -8.88 30.71
CA ASP A 504 14.30 -8.24 30.28
C ASP A 504 14.19 -7.78 28.81
N PRO A 505 13.54 -6.63 28.55
CA PRO A 505 13.34 -6.14 27.19
C PRO A 505 14.67 -5.78 26.51
N ARG A 506 15.67 -5.36 27.29
CA ARG A 506 16.99 -5.00 26.77
C ARG A 506 17.71 -6.24 26.25
N GLY A 507 17.80 -7.28 27.07
CA GLY A 507 18.41 -8.55 26.68
C GLY A 507 17.68 -9.16 25.48
N ALA A 508 16.34 -9.17 25.49
CA ALA A 508 15.53 -9.65 24.39
C ALA A 508 15.81 -8.89 23.07
N TYR A 509 15.83 -7.56 23.08
CA TYR A 509 16.15 -6.75 21.90
C TYR A 509 17.54 -7.08 21.34
N LEU A 510 18.56 -7.09 22.20
CA LEU A 510 19.94 -7.33 21.78
C LEU A 510 20.14 -8.76 21.25
N ALA A 511 19.52 -9.75 21.88
CA ALA A 511 19.55 -11.14 21.41
C ALA A 511 18.94 -11.28 20.01
N TRP A 512 17.79 -10.63 19.77
CA TRP A 512 17.15 -10.61 18.45
C TRP A 512 17.96 -9.84 17.41
N ALA A 513 18.52 -8.68 17.78
CA ALA A 513 19.36 -7.89 16.88
C ALA A 513 20.63 -8.67 16.46
N ALA A 514 21.25 -9.41 17.39
CA ALA A 514 22.40 -10.27 17.10
C ALA A 514 22.00 -11.46 16.23
N ARG A 515 20.92 -12.16 16.58
CA ARG A 515 20.41 -13.32 15.83
C ARG A 515 20.10 -12.96 14.38
N LEU A 516 19.39 -11.87 14.14
CA LEU A 516 18.95 -11.44 12.80
C LEU A 516 20.09 -10.87 11.95
N ARG A 517 21.19 -10.43 12.55
CA ARG A 517 22.38 -10.00 11.82
C ARG A 517 23.18 -11.17 11.25
N GLY A 518 23.12 -12.33 11.90
CA GLY A 518 23.82 -13.55 11.48
C GLY A 518 23.06 -14.38 10.43
N LEU A 519 21.87 -13.92 10.01
CA LEU A 519 20.98 -14.56 9.03
C LEU A 519 20.95 -13.74 7.73
#